data_AF-A0A9E7UMX1-F1
#
_entry.id   AF-A0A9E7UMX1-F1
#
_cell.length_a   1.000
_cell.length_b   1.000
_cell.length_c   1.000
_cell.angle_alpha   90.00
_cell.angle_beta   90.00
_cell.angle_gamma   90.00
#
_symmetry.space_group_name_H-M   'P 1'
#
loop_
_entity.id
_entity.type
_entity.pdbx_description
1 polymer ?
#
loop_
_entity_poly.entity_id
_entity_poly.type
_entity_poly.pdbx_seq_one_letter_code
_entity_poly.pdbx_strand_id
1 'polypeptide(L)'
;MKFLREIGKSEISAFLGAMYNGLPLALFRFYPDRDKLKTLIDNVIENFEKYTCIENGDGKLNVKRKLRFGKDFEAYLFSYLTSVLLKKRELISSRKSEVEIKEIKKLANDLFKFDGRFKNRISNDISRIERDTGEEDNFDWKTYNEFYGEYGKQADLRKHGKQQPDLRNFLAHSGFERNMVQLKKFEGKVYLKYEDSMINTIKRFCAFSDQN
;
A
#
# COMPACT_ATOMS: atom_id res chain seq x y z
N MET A 1 -3.93 26.26 8.36
CA MET A 1 -3.93 24.79 8.11
C MET A 1 -4.65 24.41 6.80
N LYS A 2 -4.20 24.91 5.64
CA LYS A 2 -4.75 24.48 4.31
C LYS A 2 -4.04 23.23 3.76
N PHE A 3 -2.78 23.00 4.16
CA PHE A 3 -1.93 21.87 3.73
C PHE A 3 -2.40 20.47 4.19
N LEU A 4 -3.07 20.37 5.34
CA LEU A 4 -3.55 19.07 5.88
C LEU A 4 -4.61 18.39 4.98
N ARG A 5 -5.18 19.11 4.01
CA ARG A 5 -6.15 18.55 3.04
C ARG A 5 -5.47 17.89 1.83
N GLU A 6 -4.16 18.02 1.65
CA GLU A 6 -3.47 17.48 0.46
C GLU A 6 -2.95 16.06 0.62
N ILE A 7 -2.59 15.64 1.85
CA ILE A 7 -2.16 14.25 2.10
C ILE A 7 -3.37 13.45 2.57
N GLY A 8 -3.83 12.53 1.72
CA GLY A 8 -4.96 11.65 2.04
C GLY A 8 -4.64 10.77 3.25
N LYS A 9 -5.23 11.06 4.42
CA LYS A 9 -5.07 10.22 5.64
C LYS A 9 -5.33 8.73 5.38
N SER A 10 -6.30 8.44 4.52
CA SER A 10 -6.63 7.07 4.12
C SER A 10 -5.55 6.41 3.26
N GLU A 11 -4.79 7.18 2.48
CA GLU A 11 -3.65 6.64 1.72
C GLU A 11 -2.45 6.34 2.63
N ILE A 12 -2.18 7.20 3.61
CA ILE A 12 -1.15 6.96 4.63
C ILE A 12 -1.46 5.68 5.41
N SER A 13 -2.72 5.54 5.84
CA SER A 13 -3.18 4.34 6.53
C SER A 13 -3.09 3.10 5.63
N ALA A 14 -3.46 3.23 4.36
CA ALA A 14 -3.35 2.14 3.39
C ALA A 14 -1.90 1.75 3.11
N PHE A 15 -0.98 2.71 3.04
CA PHE A 15 0.45 2.46 2.84
C PHE A 15 1.07 1.70 4.02
N LEU A 16 0.84 2.18 5.25
CA LEU A 16 1.33 1.48 6.45
C LEU A 16 0.67 0.11 6.62
N GLY A 17 -0.64 0.03 6.39
CA GLY A 17 -1.38 -1.23 6.43
C GLY A 17 -0.93 -2.22 5.37
N ALA A 18 -0.58 -1.76 4.16
CA ALA A 18 0.01 -2.59 3.11
C ALA A 18 1.37 -3.16 3.51
N MET A 19 2.18 -2.38 4.22
CA MET A 19 3.43 -2.87 4.79
C MET A 19 3.14 -3.94 5.86
N TYR A 20 2.28 -3.63 6.83
CA TYR A 20 1.95 -4.54 7.91
C TYR A 20 1.39 -5.88 7.43
N ASN A 21 0.49 -5.85 6.43
CA ASN A 21 -0.26 -7.02 5.96
C ASN A 21 0.42 -7.79 4.81
N GLY A 22 1.59 -7.37 4.33
CA GLY A 22 2.27 -8.05 3.22
C GLY A 22 1.54 -7.89 1.88
N LEU A 23 1.21 -6.64 1.50
CA LEU A 23 0.42 -6.31 0.30
C LEU A 23 1.27 -5.51 -0.72
N PRO A 24 2.12 -6.16 -1.53
CA PRO A 24 3.15 -5.48 -2.32
C PRO A 24 2.58 -4.52 -3.38
N LEU A 25 1.49 -4.87 -4.08
CA LEU A 25 0.89 -3.96 -5.07
C LEU A 25 0.32 -2.69 -4.42
N ALA A 26 -0.22 -2.80 -3.20
CA ALA A 26 -0.71 -1.66 -2.44
C ALA A 26 0.42 -0.72 -1.98
N LEU A 27 1.62 -1.25 -1.68
CA LEU A 27 2.78 -0.41 -1.38
C LEU A 27 3.17 0.49 -2.54
N PHE A 28 3.16 -0.01 -3.77
CA PHE A 28 3.40 0.81 -4.97
C PHE A 28 2.28 1.83 -5.20
N ARG A 29 1.01 1.40 -5.06
CA ARG A 29 -0.16 2.25 -5.34
C ARG A 29 -0.30 3.42 -4.36
N PHE A 30 -0.06 3.17 -3.08
CA PHE A 30 -0.24 4.17 -2.02
C PHE A 30 1.07 4.76 -1.51
N TYR A 31 2.19 4.51 -2.21
CA TYR A 31 3.47 5.11 -1.87
C TYR A 31 3.32 6.64 -1.70
N PRO A 32 3.76 7.21 -0.57
CA PRO A 32 3.49 8.60 -0.24
C PRO A 32 4.36 9.56 -1.06
N ASP A 33 3.83 10.75 -1.30
CA ASP A 33 4.64 11.89 -1.74
C ASP A 33 5.53 12.33 -0.58
N ARG A 34 6.82 12.03 -0.70
CA ARG A 34 7.80 12.21 0.38
C ARG A 34 8.13 13.67 0.64
N ASP A 35 8.08 14.50 -0.40
CA ASP A 35 8.45 15.91 -0.27
C ASP A 35 7.30 16.66 0.42
N LYS A 36 6.05 16.37 0.04
CA LYS A 36 4.87 16.85 0.77
C LYS A 36 4.84 16.35 2.21
N LEU A 37 5.14 15.08 2.43
CA LEU A 37 5.13 14.49 3.77
C LEU A 37 6.23 15.07 4.66
N LYS A 38 7.44 15.29 4.12
CA LYS A 38 8.53 15.98 4.82
C LYS A 38 8.12 17.41 5.19
N THR A 39 7.58 18.14 4.23
CA THR A 39 7.12 19.52 4.44
C THR A 39 6.07 19.58 5.55
N LEU A 40 5.13 18.64 5.58
CA LEU A 40 4.15 18.54 6.66
C LEU A 40 4.81 18.28 8.01
N ILE A 41 5.75 17.34 8.08
CA ILE A 41 6.47 16.98 9.31
C ILE A 41 7.26 18.17 9.83
N ASP A 42 8.04 18.83 8.98
CA ASP A 42 8.85 19.99 9.32
C ASP A 42 7.95 21.11 9.88
N ASN A 43 6.84 21.43 9.20
CA ASN A 43 5.88 22.42 9.67
C ASN A 43 5.30 22.08 11.06
N VAL A 44 5.02 20.81 11.34
CA VAL A 44 4.49 20.39 12.66
C VAL A 44 5.55 20.57 13.74
N ILE A 45 6.81 20.22 13.47
CA ILE A 45 7.94 20.38 14.39
C ILE A 45 8.20 21.87 14.64
N GLU A 46 8.30 22.68 13.58
CA GLU A 46 8.50 24.14 13.68
C GLU A 46 7.42 24.80 14.52
N ASN A 47 6.15 24.41 14.37
CA ASN A 47 5.09 24.93 15.22
C ASN A 47 5.25 24.46 16.67
N PHE A 48 5.56 23.18 16.89
CA PHE A 48 5.79 22.68 18.25
C PHE A 48 6.92 23.46 18.97
N GLU A 49 8.03 23.72 18.27
CA GLU A 49 9.17 24.50 18.78
C GLU A 49 8.80 25.96 19.02
N LYS A 50 8.15 26.62 18.04
CA LYS A 50 7.70 28.01 18.14
C LYS A 50 6.82 28.27 19.37
N TYR A 51 6.02 27.29 19.77
CA TYR A 51 5.12 27.38 20.92
C TYR A 51 5.69 26.71 22.19
N THR A 52 6.99 26.40 22.20
CA THR A 52 7.73 25.99 23.39
C THR A 52 8.45 27.20 23.98
N CYS A 53 8.07 27.59 25.19
CA CYS A 53 8.66 28.72 25.91
C CYS A 53 9.73 28.21 26.87
N ILE A 54 10.90 28.87 26.87
CA ILE A 54 12.01 28.58 27.78
C ILE A 54 12.25 29.85 28.60
N GLU A 55 12.13 29.73 29.92
CA GLU A 55 12.27 30.83 30.86
C GLU A 55 13.30 30.46 31.92
N ASN A 56 14.26 31.35 32.20
CA ASN A 56 15.19 31.20 33.31
C ASN A 56 14.60 31.92 34.53
N GLY A 57 14.17 31.16 35.53
CA GLY A 57 13.60 31.69 36.77
C GLY A 57 14.18 30.98 37.98
N ASP A 58 14.53 31.72 39.03
CA ASP A 58 15.03 31.19 40.32
C ASP A 58 16.20 30.21 40.20
N GLY A 59 17.14 30.48 39.29
CA GLY A 59 18.31 29.61 39.06
C GLY A 59 17.97 28.26 38.40
N LYS A 60 16.75 28.09 37.88
CA LYS A 60 16.29 26.88 37.17
C LYS A 60 15.79 27.21 35.76
N LEU A 61 16.02 26.27 34.85
CA LEU A 61 15.50 26.32 33.48
C LEU A 61 14.06 25.78 33.47
N ASN A 62 13.08 26.66 33.21
CA ASN A 62 11.68 26.27 33.08
C ASN A 62 11.30 26.15 31.60
N VAL A 63 10.82 24.98 31.20
CA VAL A 63 10.39 24.71 29.81
C VAL A 63 8.88 24.45 29.79
N LYS A 64 8.13 25.32 29.13
CA LYS A 64 6.67 25.22 28.99
C LYS A 64 6.27 24.96 27.54
N ARG A 65 5.77 23.76 27.27
CA ARG A 65 5.25 23.35 25.95
C ARG A 65 3.76 23.65 25.86
N LYS A 66 3.36 24.56 24.96
CA LYS A 66 1.93 24.90 24.76
C LYS A 66 1.22 23.98 23.77
N LEU A 67 1.97 23.20 22.99
CA LEU A 67 1.47 22.24 22.03
C LEU A 67 1.90 20.81 22.41
N ARG A 68 1.17 19.84 21.88
CA ARG A 68 1.53 18.42 21.89
C ARG A 68 1.33 17.85 20.49
N PHE A 69 2.12 16.85 20.13
CA PHE A 69 1.89 16.12 18.89
C PHE A 69 0.55 15.38 18.95
N GLY A 70 -0.16 15.36 17.81
CA GLY A 70 -1.37 14.57 17.66
C GLY A 70 -1.04 13.09 17.45
N LYS A 71 -2.00 12.20 17.73
CA LYS A 71 -1.84 10.75 17.54
C LYS A 71 -1.45 10.37 16.10
N ASP A 72 -1.98 11.09 15.12
CA ASP A 72 -1.69 10.85 13.70
C ASP A 72 -0.25 11.23 13.28
N PHE A 73 0.46 12.00 14.10
CA PHE A 73 1.80 12.49 13.73
C PHE A 73 2.82 11.34 13.60
N GLU A 74 2.70 10.33 14.45
CA GLU A 74 3.53 9.12 14.38
C GLU A 74 3.34 8.39 13.05
N ALA A 75 2.10 8.28 12.56
CA ALA A 75 1.82 7.65 11.27
C ALA A 75 2.47 8.38 10.09
N TYR A 76 2.51 9.72 10.13
CA TYR A 76 3.24 10.52 9.14
C TYR A 76 4.75 10.29 9.21
N LEU A 77 5.33 10.30 10.42
CA LEU A 77 6.76 10.02 10.63
C LEU A 77 7.15 8.62 10.13
N PHE A 78 6.39 7.59 10.52
CA PHE A 78 6.65 6.22 10.11
C PHE A 78 6.49 6.04 8.60
N SER A 79 5.48 6.68 8.00
CA SER A 79 5.29 6.63 6.54
C SER A 79 6.45 7.30 5.81
N TYR A 80 6.92 8.45 6.29
CA TYR A 80 8.06 9.14 5.73
C TYR A 80 9.32 8.28 5.83
N LEU A 81 9.66 7.80 7.02
CA LEU A 81 10.84 6.97 7.24
C LEU A 81 10.80 5.71 6.37
N THR A 82 9.66 5.02 6.35
CA THR A 82 9.47 3.81 5.53
C THR A 82 9.68 4.11 4.05
N SER A 83 9.10 5.20 3.53
CA SER A 83 9.28 5.60 2.13
C SER A 83 10.72 5.98 1.79
N VAL A 84 11.45 6.62 2.72
CA VAL A 84 12.88 6.92 2.55
C VAL A 84 13.68 5.63 2.46
N LEU A 85 13.41 4.66 3.34
CA LEU A 85 14.09 3.36 3.34
C LEU A 85 13.80 2.54 2.08
N LEU A 86 12.54 2.48 1.62
CA LEU A 86 12.15 1.79 0.39
C LEU A 86 12.85 2.37 -0.84
N LYS A 87 12.97 3.71 -0.94
CA LYS A 87 13.75 4.33 -2.02
C LYS A 87 15.24 4.04 -1.90
N LYS A 88 15.82 4.18 -0.70
CA LYS A 88 17.25 3.95 -0.45
C LYS A 88 17.66 2.51 -0.74
N ARG A 89 16.75 1.54 -0.57
CA ARG A 89 16.93 0.13 -0.91
C ARG A 89 16.60 -0.19 -2.37
N GLU A 90 16.24 0.81 -3.18
CA GLU A 90 15.84 0.64 -4.58
C GLU A 90 14.69 -0.36 -4.78
N LEU A 91 13.76 -0.38 -3.82
CA LEU A 91 12.57 -1.23 -3.83
C LEU A 91 11.37 -0.50 -4.42
N ILE A 92 11.15 0.75 -4.01
CA ILE A 92 10.12 1.64 -4.56
C ILE A 92 10.69 3.05 -4.64
N SER A 93 10.81 3.60 -5.85
CA SER A 93 11.32 4.96 -6.07
C SER A 93 10.22 6.02 -6.11
N SER A 94 9.03 5.64 -6.58
CA SER A 94 7.87 6.51 -6.77
C SER A 94 6.56 5.71 -6.68
N ARG A 95 5.45 6.43 -6.53
CA ARG A 95 4.10 5.88 -6.66
C ARG A 95 3.88 5.40 -8.09
N LYS A 96 3.27 4.20 -8.22
CA LYS A 96 2.90 3.62 -9.51
C LYS A 96 1.46 3.13 -9.47
N SER A 97 0.68 3.45 -10.52
CA SER A 97 -0.64 2.85 -10.73
C SER A 97 -0.50 1.46 -11.36
N GLU A 98 0.50 1.27 -12.21
CA GLU A 98 0.75 0.05 -12.97
C GLU A 98 2.15 -0.45 -12.64
N VAL A 99 2.29 -1.74 -12.32
CA VAL A 99 3.53 -2.32 -11.81
C VAL A 99 3.81 -3.62 -12.53
N GLU A 100 5.04 -3.78 -13.03
CA GLU A 100 5.47 -5.06 -13.59
C GLU A 100 5.56 -6.12 -12.48
N ILE A 101 5.09 -7.34 -12.73
CA ILE A 101 5.12 -8.43 -11.75
C ILE A 101 6.53 -8.71 -11.22
N LYS A 102 7.55 -8.47 -12.06
CA LYS A 102 8.97 -8.58 -11.68
C LYS A 102 9.36 -7.59 -10.59
N GLU A 103 8.83 -6.37 -10.61
CA GLU A 103 9.07 -5.37 -9.56
C GLU A 103 8.41 -5.79 -8.24
N ILE A 104 7.19 -6.33 -8.33
CA ILE A 104 6.46 -6.89 -7.17
C ILE A 104 7.25 -8.07 -6.57
N LYS A 105 7.77 -8.96 -7.41
CA LYS A 105 8.60 -10.11 -7.00
C LYS A 105 9.90 -9.67 -6.32
N LYS A 106 10.59 -8.66 -6.88
CA LYS A 106 11.78 -8.05 -6.25
C LYS A 106 11.43 -7.50 -4.87
N LEU A 107 10.39 -6.67 -4.78
CA LEU A 107 9.91 -6.11 -3.53
C LEU A 107 9.60 -7.21 -2.50
N ALA A 108 8.89 -8.27 -2.91
CA ALA A 108 8.52 -9.36 -2.03
C ALA A 108 9.72 -10.11 -1.47
N ASN A 109 10.70 -10.41 -2.33
CA ASN A 109 11.92 -11.14 -1.96
C ASN A 109 12.84 -10.32 -1.06
N ASP A 110 12.85 -8.99 -1.17
CA ASP A 110 13.77 -8.16 -0.40
C ASP A 110 13.16 -7.60 0.88
N LEU A 111 11.87 -7.23 0.82
CA LEU A 111 11.16 -6.62 1.95
C LEU A 111 10.55 -7.68 2.86
N PHE A 112 9.78 -8.63 2.32
CA PHE A 112 8.97 -9.55 3.14
C PHE A 112 9.67 -10.88 3.49
N LYS A 113 10.94 -11.05 3.12
CA LYS A 113 11.71 -12.28 3.37
C LYS A 113 11.87 -12.66 4.85
N PHE A 114 11.72 -11.70 5.76
CA PHE A 114 11.87 -11.95 7.20
C PHE A 114 10.67 -12.71 7.80
N ASP A 115 9.49 -12.66 7.16
CA ASP A 115 8.32 -13.43 7.57
C ASP A 115 8.05 -14.52 6.53
N GLY A 116 8.31 -15.78 6.91
CA GLY A 116 8.11 -16.93 6.04
C GLY A 116 6.66 -17.07 5.53
N ARG A 117 5.66 -16.59 6.30
CA ARG A 117 4.25 -16.63 5.90
C ARG A 117 4.00 -15.67 4.73
N PHE A 118 4.46 -14.43 4.83
CA PHE A 118 4.33 -13.45 3.75
C PHE A 118 5.13 -13.88 2.52
N LYS A 119 6.37 -14.32 2.69
CA LYS A 119 7.20 -14.80 1.59
C LYS A 119 6.50 -15.90 0.80
N ASN A 120 6.01 -16.95 1.48
CA ASN A 120 5.39 -18.09 0.83
C ASN A 120 4.07 -17.70 0.16
N ARG A 121 3.21 -16.95 0.86
CA ARG A 121 1.91 -16.52 0.34
C ARG A 121 2.05 -15.64 -0.91
N ILE A 122 2.86 -14.58 -0.82
CA ILE A 122 3.10 -13.66 -1.94
C ILE A 122 3.73 -14.40 -3.13
N SER A 123 4.71 -15.27 -2.88
CA SER A 123 5.33 -16.06 -3.95
C SER A 123 4.33 -16.98 -4.64
N ASN A 124 3.47 -17.66 -3.87
CA ASN A 124 2.45 -18.54 -4.42
C ASN A 124 1.42 -17.77 -5.26
N ASP A 125 0.97 -16.61 -4.78
CA ASP A 125 0.03 -15.75 -5.51
C ASP A 125 0.67 -15.24 -6.83
N ILE A 126 1.94 -14.82 -6.80
CA ILE A 126 2.68 -14.40 -8.00
C ILE A 126 2.82 -15.54 -9.00
N SER A 127 3.27 -16.72 -8.57
CA SER A 127 3.43 -17.88 -9.45
C SER A 127 2.10 -18.32 -10.07
N ARG A 128 0.99 -18.16 -9.34
CA ARG A 128 -0.35 -18.39 -9.88
C ARG A 128 -0.67 -17.40 -11.00
N ILE A 129 -0.45 -16.11 -10.80
CA ILE A 129 -0.68 -15.08 -11.83
C ILE A 129 0.20 -15.35 -13.06
N GLU A 130 1.48 -15.66 -12.87
CA GLU A 130 2.41 -16.01 -13.97
C GLU A 130 1.89 -17.22 -14.79
N ARG A 131 1.36 -18.24 -14.12
CA ARG A 131 0.77 -19.42 -14.78
C ARG A 131 -0.53 -19.08 -15.52
N ASP A 132 -1.45 -18.39 -14.85
CA ASP A 132 -2.78 -18.06 -15.39
C ASP A 132 -2.68 -17.10 -16.59
N THR A 133 -1.59 -16.32 -16.69
CA THR A 133 -1.30 -15.41 -17.82
C THR A 133 -0.33 -16.02 -18.86
N GLY A 134 0.07 -17.28 -18.68
CA GLY A 134 1.09 -17.94 -19.51
C GLY A 134 0.63 -18.24 -20.94
N GLU A 135 -0.66 -18.51 -21.14
CA GLU A 135 -1.21 -19.01 -22.42
C GLU A 135 -1.43 -17.93 -23.48
N GLU A 136 -1.73 -16.69 -23.08
CA GLU A 136 -1.94 -15.57 -24.02
C GLU A 136 -0.62 -14.80 -24.22
N ASP A 137 -0.19 -14.56 -25.46
CA ASP A 137 1.05 -13.82 -25.73
C ASP A 137 0.95 -12.34 -25.35
N ASN A 138 -0.18 -11.69 -25.66
CA ASN A 138 -0.46 -10.31 -25.32
C ASN A 138 -1.96 -10.10 -25.05
N PHE A 139 -2.28 -9.28 -24.06
CA PHE A 139 -3.63 -8.80 -23.79
C PHE A 139 -3.59 -7.45 -23.09
N ASP A 140 -4.58 -6.60 -23.36
CA ASP A 140 -4.74 -5.36 -22.62
C ASP A 140 -5.48 -5.58 -21.30
N TRP A 141 -5.69 -4.51 -20.53
CA TRP A 141 -6.29 -4.58 -19.19
C TRP A 141 -7.57 -5.43 -19.12
N LYS A 142 -7.45 -6.61 -18.51
CA LYS A 142 -8.54 -7.51 -18.17
C LYS A 142 -8.59 -7.71 -16.65
N THR A 143 -9.77 -7.87 -16.08
CA THR A 143 -9.90 -8.20 -14.66
C THR A 143 -9.24 -9.56 -14.41
N TYR A 144 -8.49 -9.73 -13.31
CA TYR A 144 -7.82 -11.00 -13.03
C TYR A 144 -8.81 -12.18 -12.99
N ASN A 145 -10.05 -11.94 -12.53
CA ASN A 145 -11.10 -12.96 -12.54
C ASN A 145 -11.42 -13.53 -13.93
N GLU A 146 -11.14 -12.81 -15.02
CA GLU A 146 -11.41 -13.25 -16.40
C GLU A 146 -10.47 -14.37 -16.88
N PHE A 147 -9.28 -14.50 -16.26
CA PHE A 147 -8.32 -15.57 -16.56
C PHE A 147 -8.70 -16.91 -15.93
N TYR A 148 -9.85 -16.98 -15.26
CA TYR A 148 -10.33 -18.18 -14.57
C TYR A 148 -11.37 -18.91 -15.46
N GLY A 149 -10.97 -20.00 -16.12
CA GLY A 149 -11.77 -20.73 -17.12
C GLY A 149 -11.92 -22.26 -16.89
N GLU A 150 -13.03 -22.81 -17.42
CA GLU A 150 -13.63 -24.16 -17.31
C GLU A 150 -13.91 -24.73 -15.91
N TYR A 151 -12.95 -24.78 -14.98
CA TYR A 151 -13.26 -25.17 -13.59
C TYR A 151 -14.04 -24.09 -12.82
N GLY A 152 -13.97 -22.83 -13.28
CA GLY A 152 -14.83 -21.73 -12.81
C GLY A 152 -16.14 -21.58 -13.59
N LYS A 153 -16.26 -22.18 -14.78
CA LYS A 153 -17.47 -22.06 -15.61
C LYS A 153 -18.64 -22.92 -15.08
N GLN A 154 -18.35 -24.06 -14.43
CA GLN A 154 -19.40 -24.91 -13.82
C GLN A 154 -19.82 -24.50 -12.40
N ALA A 155 -19.01 -23.70 -11.69
CA ALA A 155 -19.35 -23.29 -10.33
C ALA A 155 -20.18 -22.01 -10.24
N ASP A 156 -20.03 -21.03 -11.15
CA ASP A 156 -20.60 -19.69 -10.90
C ASP A 156 -21.17 -18.93 -12.12
N LEU A 157 -21.26 -19.52 -13.31
CA LEU A 157 -21.90 -18.82 -14.46
C LEU A 157 -23.43 -18.66 -14.32
N ARG A 158 -24.06 -19.24 -13.29
CA ARG A 158 -25.52 -19.15 -13.06
C ARG A 158 -25.94 -18.34 -11.83
N LYS A 159 -25.00 -17.79 -11.06
CA LYS A 159 -25.31 -17.07 -9.82
C LYS A 159 -24.40 -15.86 -9.61
N HIS A 160 -25.00 -14.69 -9.76
CA HIS A 160 -24.54 -13.36 -9.29
C HIS A 160 -23.62 -12.57 -10.24
N GLY A 161 -24.02 -11.33 -10.52
CA GLY A 161 -23.13 -10.31 -11.07
C GLY A 161 -21.89 -10.10 -10.19
N LYS A 162 -20.89 -9.34 -10.68
CA LYS A 162 -19.60 -9.04 -10.01
C LYS A 162 -19.67 -9.31 -8.49
N GLN A 163 -19.16 -10.47 -8.05
CA GLN A 163 -19.10 -10.77 -6.61
C GLN A 163 -18.38 -9.60 -5.93
N GLN A 164 -18.98 -9.09 -4.86
CA GLN A 164 -18.36 -7.97 -4.15
C GLN A 164 -17.00 -8.42 -3.62
N PRO A 165 -15.95 -7.60 -3.77
CA PRO A 165 -14.65 -7.91 -3.22
C PRO A 165 -14.72 -8.18 -1.72
N ASP A 166 -14.09 -9.26 -1.30
CA ASP A 166 -14.10 -9.71 0.10
C ASP A 166 -12.76 -9.38 0.78
N LEU A 167 -12.85 -8.83 1.99
CA LEU A 167 -11.68 -8.42 2.78
C LEU A 167 -10.77 -9.61 3.10
N ARG A 168 -11.36 -10.76 3.44
CA ARG A 168 -10.60 -11.97 3.79
C ARG A 168 -9.85 -12.49 2.56
N ASN A 169 -10.48 -12.51 1.39
CA ASN A 169 -9.81 -12.87 0.14
C ASN A 169 -8.68 -11.89 -0.21
N PHE A 170 -8.92 -10.58 -0.04
CA PHE A 170 -7.89 -9.56 -0.27
C PHE A 170 -6.66 -9.76 0.62
N LEU A 171 -6.85 -9.99 1.92
CA LEU A 171 -5.75 -10.25 2.83
C LEU A 171 -5.10 -11.63 2.59
N ALA A 172 -5.89 -12.67 2.31
CA ALA A 172 -5.41 -14.03 2.08
C ALA A 172 -4.64 -14.19 0.77
N HIS A 173 -4.87 -13.32 -0.22
CA HIS A 173 -4.19 -13.33 -1.51
C HIS A 173 -3.21 -12.15 -1.69
N SER A 174 -2.63 -11.67 -0.58
CA SER A 174 -1.58 -10.65 -0.62
C SER A 174 -1.98 -9.35 -1.35
N GLY A 175 -3.27 -9.05 -1.38
CA GLY A 175 -3.86 -7.92 -2.10
C GLY A 175 -4.24 -8.21 -3.54
N PHE A 176 -3.95 -9.40 -4.07
CA PHE A 176 -4.29 -9.82 -5.45
C PHE A 176 -5.71 -10.38 -5.59
N GLU A 177 -6.68 -9.74 -4.93
CA GLU A 177 -8.09 -10.13 -5.04
C GLU A 177 -8.56 -9.99 -6.49
N ARG A 178 -9.20 -11.04 -7.01
CA ARG A 178 -9.41 -11.21 -8.45
C ARG A 178 -10.37 -10.21 -9.06
N ASN A 179 -11.29 -9.66 -8.28
CA ASN A 179 -12.25 -8.65 -8.71
C ASN A 179 -11.71 -7.22 -8.51
N MET A 180 -10.54 -7.07 -7.88
CA MET A 180 -9.90 -5.78 -7.62
C MET A 180 -8.64 -5.55 -8.46
N VAL A 181 -8.04 -6.59 -9.02
CA VAL A 181 -6.81 -6.49 -9.82
C VAL A 181 -7.13 -6.62 -11.31
N GLN A 182 -6.49 -5.76 -12.09
CA GLN A 182 -6.42 -5.86 -13.55
C GLN A 182 -5.03 -6.27 -13.98
N LEU A 183 -4.97 -7.09 -15.02
CA LEU A 183 -3.74 -7.61 -15.61
C LEU A 183 -3.62 -7.11 -17.04
N LYS A 184 -2.38 -6.87 -17.46
CA LYS A 184 -2.00 -6.62 -18.85
C LYS A 184 -0.75 -7.43 -19.17
N LYS A 185 -0.66 -7.99 -20.37
CA LYS A 185 0.56 -8.62 -20.87
C LYS A 185 0.97 -7.98 -22.19
N PHE A 186 2.19 -7.48 -22.23
CA PHE A 186 2.75 -6.83 -23.40
C PHE A 186 4.24 -7.16 -23.51
N GLU A 187 4.67 -7.67 -24.67
CA GLU A 187 6.06 -8.06 -24.95
C GLU A 187 6.61 -9.04 -23.89
N GLY A 188 5.80 -10.04 -23.52
CA GLY A 188 6.17 -11.05 -22.53
C GLY A 188 6.23 -10.56 -21.07
N LYS A 189 5.89 -9.30 -20.80
CA LYS A 189 5.86 -8.72 -19.45
C LYS A 189 4.42 -8.64 -18.94
N VAL A 190 4.22 -9.08 -17.70
CA VAL A 190 2.93 -8.99 -17.01
C VAL A 190 2.92 -7.77 -16.10
N TYR A 191 1.90 -6.94 -16.25
CA TYR A 191 1.65 -5.75 -15.44
C TYR A 191 0.37 -5.90 -14.64
N LEU A 192 0.39 -5.36 -13.43
CA LEU A 192 -0.72 -5.37 -12.49
C LEU A 192 -1.09 -3.95 -12.13
N LYS A 193 -2.39 -3.71 -11.99
CA LYS A 193 -2.92 -2.53 -11.31
C LYS A 193 -4.17 -2.88 -10.54
N TYR A 194 -4.54 -2.01 -9.61
CA TYR A 194 -5.87 -2.07 -9.03
C TYR A 194 -6.89 -1.41 -9.95
N GLU A 195 -8.10 -1.98 -9.99
CA GLU A 195 -9.27 -1.40 -10.62
C GLU A 195 -9.58 -0.02 -10.02
N ASP A 196 -9.58 1.02 -10.84
CA ASP A 196 -9.67 2.41 -10.37
C ASP A 196 -10.98 2.71 -9.63
N SER A 197 -12.07 2.08 -10.06
CA SER A 197 -13.37 2.19 -9.39
C SER A 197 -13.39 1.61 -7.96
N MET A 198 -12.41 0.76 -7.61
CA MET A 198 -12.33 0.07 -6.32
C MET A 198 -11.32 0.69 -5.34
N ILE A 199 -10.59 1.74 -5.73
CA ILE A 199 -9.48 2.32 -4.93
C ILE A 199 -9.89 2.71 -3.52
N ASN A 200 -11.10 3.23 -3.32
CA ASN A 200 -11.59 3.57 -1.97
C ASN A 200 -11.83 2.33 -1.11
N THR A 201 -12.29 1.23 -1.70
CA THR A 201 -12.44 -0.06 -0.98
C THR A 201 -11.08 -0.65 -0.66
N ILE A 202 -10.14 -0.63 -1.60
CA ILE A 202 -8.78 -1.13 -1.39
C ILE A 202 -8.08 -0.36 -0.26
N LYS A 203 -8.22 0.98 -0.20
CA LYS A 203 -7.67 1.76 0.92
C LYS A 203 -8.23 1.31 2.27
N ARG A 204 -9.54 1.06 2.36
CA ARG A 204 -10.18 0.56 3.58
C ARG A 204 -9.68 -0.83 3.94
N PHE A 205 -9.52 -1.72 2.96
CA PHE A 205 -9.03 -3.08 3.19
C PHE A 205 -7.56 -3.09 3.63
N CYS A 206 -6.72 -2.23 3.05
CA CYS A 206 -5.32 -2.09 3.46
C CYS A 206 -5.21 -1.56 4.89
N ALA A 207 -6.04 -0.57 5.26
CA ALA A 207 -6.05 0.05 6.59
C ALA A 207 -6.67 -0.85 7.68
N PHE A 208 -7.17 -2.02 7.31
CA PHE A 208 -7.66 -2.99 8.28
C PHE A 208 -6.48 -3.59 9.05
N SER A 209 -6.56 -3.53 10.38
CA SER A 209 -5.69 -4.26 11.29
C SER A 209 -6.59 -5.11 12.16
N ASP A 210 -6.32 -6.41 12.23
CA ASP A 210 -6.98 -7.28 13.21
C ASP A 210 -6.69 -6.70 14.59
N GLN A 211 -7.71 -6.17 15.25
CA GLN A 211 -7.65 -5.87 16.67
C GLN A 211 -7.60 -7.20 17.40
N ASN A 212 -6.38 -7.66 17.69
CA ASN A 212 -6.10 -8.67 18.70
C ASN A 212 -5.60 -7.99 19.96
#